data_AF-A0A950L531-F1
#
_entry.id   AF-A0A950L531-F1
#
_cell.length_a   1.000
_cell.length_b   1.000
_cell.length_c   1.000
_cell.angle_alpha   90.00
_cell.angle_beta   90.00
_cell.angle_gamma   90.00
#
_symmetry.space_group_name_H-M   'P 1'
#
loop_
_entity.id
_entity.type
_entity.pdbx_description
1 polymer ?
#
loop_
_entity_poly.entity_id
_entity_poly.type
_entity_poly.pdbx_seq_one_letter_code
_entity_poly.pdbx_strand_id
1 'polypeptide(L)'
;MYVTTPIYYISGTPHIGHAYTSIAADVLVRAARAHGPARALTGTDEHGQKVAAAAAAAGMTPQHYVDSLAPKWQALAPAFDAKFDDFIRTTEPRHARACLALFEKMRAAGDVYEGVYEGWYCTHDETFWPEAKLVDGRCPNPECRRPVQWLSEKNWFFRLSKYRDRLREHFRANPEFLRPQSRYNEMMAILDEGLEDLSISRSSFDWGIPLPGGGVLYVWYDALINYVSALGWPDDSDGLFRTFWPGLHLIGKEIARFHSLIWPAMLWSAGLPEPARVFAHGWITVEGAKMSKSLGNVIDPFALIEEFGADSVRYFLMREAPFGSDFSISLEKLRQRHNADLGNDLGNLLRRSLAMLQKYRDGIVPQPNGGEIAERVADLPALVNEHVSCLRFREGLDEIWNLVSLLNRAIDEQKPWELYKHDRGVELDALLYGLCEGLRWLSLLLFPFMPSKASEMWRQLGLAGTPELRWSDELVWGRLAAGTQTTPGLPLFPRIEPPAA
;
A
#
# COMPACT_ATOMS: atom_id res chain seq x y z
N MET A 1 4.55 -10.45 10.59
CA MET A 1 4.95 -9.44 9.58
C MET A 1 4.34 -8.09 9.93
N TYR A 2 5.06 -6.99 9.73
CA TYR A 2 4.54 -5.63 9.87
C TYR A 2 4.68 -4.88 8.55
N VAL A 3 3.59 -4.31 8.03
CA VAL A 3 3.56 -3.58 6.76
C VAL A 3 3.06 -2.16 7.03
N THR A 4 3.73 -1.16 6.48
CA THR A 4 3.30 0.24 6.65
C THR A 4 3.15 0.93 5.29
N THR A 5 2.16 1.81 5.18
CA THR A 5 2.15 2.87 4.16
C THR A 5 2.96 4.07 4.68
N PRO A 6 3.22 5.10 3.87
CA PRO A 6 3.51 6.41 4.43
C PRO A 6 2.30 6.89 5.24
N ILE A 7 2.54 7.82 6.14
CA ILE A 7 1.48 8.70 6.61
C ILE A 7 1.32 9.86 5.62
N TYR A 8 0.08 10.22 5.32
CA TYR A 8 -0.21 11.16 4.24
C TYR A 8 -0.35 12.59 4.74
N TYR A 9 0.32 13.53 4.06
CA TYR A 9 0.29 14.95 4.43
C TYR A 9 -1.10 15.55 4.26
N ILE A 10 -1.70 16.05 5.35
CA ILE A 10 -3.13 16.39 5.42
C ILE A 10 -3.46 17.81 4.90
N SER A 11 -2.81 18.28 3.83
CA SER A 11 -3.09 19.61 3.25
C SER A 11 -4.29 19.63 2.29
N GLY A 12 -5.09 18.57 2.25
CA GLY A 12 -6.20 18.43 1.31
C GLY A 12 -6.91 17.08 1.44
N THR A 13 -7.71 16.75 0.43
CA THR A 13 -8.43 15.47 0.36
C THR A 13 -7.57 14.38 -0.29
N PRO A 14 -7.83 13.09 0.04
CA PRO A 14 -7.12 12.00 -0.60
C PRO A 14 -7.40 11.91 -2.11
N HIS A 15 -6.48 11.28 -2.84
CA HIS A 15 -6.56 10.99 -4.28
C HIS A 15 -6.12 9.54 -4.55
N ILE A 16 -6.29 9.05 -5.78
CA ILE A 16 -5.99 7.65 -6.14
C ILE A 16 -4.55 7.19 -5.82
N GLY A 17 -3.56 8.10 -5.85
CA GLY A 17 -2.19 7.78 -5.43
C GLY A 17 -2.06 7.30 -3.99
N HIS A 18 -2.84 7.85 -3.04
CA HIS A 18 -2.86 7.38 -1.65
C HIS A 18 -3.57 6.02 -1.55
N ALA A 19 -4.65 5.84 -2.31
CA ALA A 19 -5.35 4.55 -2.37
C ALA A 19 -4.43 3.44 -2.91
N TYR A 20 -3.59 3.73 -3.90
CA TYR A 20 -2.66 2.75 -4.48
C TYR A 20 -1.73 2.13 -3.44
N THR A 21 -1.05 2.95 -2.65
CA THR A 21 -0.15 2.47 -1.60
C THR A 21 -0.92 1.72 -0.51
N SER A 22 -2.09 2.24 -0.11
CA SER A 22 -2.94 1.61 0.89
C SER A 22 -3.48 0.24 0.44
N ILE A 23 -3.88 0.11 -0.83
CA ILE A 23 -4.36 -1.16 -1.40
C ILE A 23 -3.21 -2.16 -1.48
N ALA A 24 -2.03 -1.75 -1.94
CA ALA A 24 -0.85 -2.63 -1.98
C ALA A 24 -0.45 -3.16 -0.60
N ALA A 25 -0.47 -2.29 0.43
CA ALA A 25 -0.21 -2.67 1.81
C ALA A 25 -1.25 -3.66 2.33
N ASP A 26 -2.53 -3.43 2.02
CA ASP A 26 -3.63 -4.29 2.42
C ASP A 26 -3.60 -5.66 1.72
N VAL A 27 -3.30 -5.71 0.42
CA VAL A 27 -3.10 -6.97 -0.31
C VAL A 27 -1.97 -7.78 0.35
N LEU A 28 -0.83 -7.14 0.62
CA LEU A 28 0.30 -7.81 1.23
C LEU A 28 -0.03 -8.31 2.65
N VAL A 29 -0.66 -7.49 3.50
CA VAL A 29 -0.99 -7.91 4.87
C VAL A 29 -2.04 -9.01 4.89
N ARG A 30 -3.04 -8.99 3.99
CA ARG A 30 -4.06 -10.05 3.89
C ARG A 30 -3.42 -11.37 3.48
N ALA A 31 -2.53 -11.37 2.48
CA ALA A 31 -1.77 -12.55 2.11
C ALA A 31 -0.86 -13.02 3.27
N ALA A 32 -0.16 -12.11 3.94
CA ALA A 32 0.67 -12.46 5.08
C ALA A 32 -0.14 -13.05 6.26
N ARG A 33 -1.36 -12.54 6.50
CA ARG A 33 -2.30 -13.08 7.50
C ARG A 33 -2.77 -14.49 7.16
N ALA A 34 -2.68 -14.93 5.90
CA ALA A 34 -2.94 -16.32 5.55
C ALA A 34 -1.79 -17.27 5.99
N HIS A 35 -0.60 -16.74 6.29
CA HIS A 35 0.60 -17.52 6.65
C HIS A 35 1.09 -17.34 8.09
N GLY A 36 0.92 -16.16 8.69
CA GLY A 36 1.23 -15.93 10.11
C GLY A 36 0.51 -14.73 10.71
N PRO A 37 0.89 -14.29 11.93
CA PRO A 37 0.48 -13.00 12.46
C PRO A 37 1.03 -11.87 11.58
N ALA A 38 0.16 -10.95 11.18
CA ALA A 38 0.59 -9.75 10.47
C ALA A 38 -0.22 -8.52 10.87
N ARG A 39 0.45 -7.36 10.86
CA ARG A 39 -0.09 -6.06 11.24
C ARG A 39 0.16 -5.04 10.14
N ALA A 40 -0.79 -4.16 9.88
CA ALA A 40 -0.72 -3.07 8.92
C ALA A 40 -0.95 -1.71 9.57
N LEU A 41 -0.15 -0.72 9.18
CA LEU A 41 -0.27 0.68 9.61
C LEU A 41 -0.51 1.61 8.41
N THR A 42 -1.41 2.57 8.59
CA THR A 42 -1.51 3.78 7.77
C THR A 42 -1.76 4.99 8.68
N GLY A 43 -1.87 6.19 8.13
CA GLY A 43 -2.14 7.37 8.94
C GLY A 43 -1.97 8.70 8.21
N THR A 44 -1.92 9.78 9.00
CA THR A 44 -1.80 11.16 8.52
C THR A 44 -0.64 11.88 9.17
N ASP A 45 0.08 12.64 8.33
CA ASP A 45 1.07 13.62 8.74
C ASP A 45 0.40 15.00 8.83
N GLU A 46 0.33 15.51 10.06
CA GLU A 46 -0.54 16.61 10.43
C GLU A 46 0.19 17.88 10.87
N HIS A 47 1.53 17.86 10.97
CA HIS A 47 2.32 19.00 11.42
C HIS A 47 2.94 19.79 10.25
N GLY A 48 3.56 20.94 10.57
CA GLY A 48 4.36 21.69 9.61
C GLY A 48 3.69 22.94 9.02
N GLN A 49 4.53 23.80 8.45
CA GLN A 49 4.15 25.13 7.99
C GLN A 49 3.01 25.14 6.97
N LYS A 50 2.97 24.19 6.03
CA LYS A 50 1.91 24.17 5.00
C LYS A 50 0.53 23.86 5.57
N VAL A 51 0.45 23.02 6.62
CA VAL A 51 -0.82 22.78 7.32
C VAL A 51 -1.25 24.04 8.07
N ALA A 52 -0.31 24.69 8.77
CA ALA A 52 -0.59 25.94 9.48
C ALA A 52 -1.09 27.05 8.53
N ALA A 53 -0.46 27.19 7.36
CA ALA A 53 -0.87 28.15 6.34
C ALA A 53 -2.26 27.82 5.76
N ALA A 54 -2.55 26.55 5.48
CA ALA A 54 -3.85 26.10 4.99
C ALA A 54 -4.97 26.33 6.02
N ALA A 55 -4.68 26.06 7.30
CA ALA A 55 -5.60 26.32 8.41
C ALA A 55 -5.90 27.83 8.53
N ALA A 56 -4.87 28.68 8.48
CA ALA A 56 -5.03 30.13 8.52
C ALA A 56 -5.87 30.65 7.33
N ALA A 57 -5.63 30.14 6.11
CA ALA A 57 -6.43 30.48 4.93
C ALA A 57 -7.90 30.04 5.05
N ALA A 58 -8.17 28.98 5.81
CA ALA A 58 -9.52 28.51 6.13
C ALA A 58 -10.14 29.20 7.36
N GLY A 59 -9.44 30.13 8.02
CA GLY A 59 -9.90 30.78 9.25
C GLY A 59 -10.00 29.85 10.47
N MET A 60 -9.19 28.78 10.50
CA MET A 60 -9.20 27.76 11.54
C MET A 60 -7.86 27.71 12.29
N THR A 61 -7.87 27.17 13.51
CA THR A 61 -6.63 26.73 14.16
C THR A 61 -6.09 25.49 13.45
N PRO A 62 -4.76 25.26 13.43
CA PRO A 62 -4.20 24.07 12.76
C PRO A 62 -4.78 22.75 13.27
N GLN A 63 -4.97 22.61 14.59
CA GLN A 63 -5.58 21.42 15.19
C GLN A 63 -7.01 21.19 14.68
N HIS A 64 -7.89 22.22 14.72
CA HIS A 64 -9.24 22.09 14.19
C HIS A 64 -9.25 21.79 12.69
N TYR A 65 -8.32 22.35 11.92
CA TYR A 65 -8.21 22.09 10.50
C TYR A 65 -7.90 20.61 10.20
N VAL A 66 -6.88 20.03 10.85
CA VAL A 66 -6.53 18.61 10.63
C VAL A 66 -7.61 17.68 11.17
N ASP A 67 -8.24 18.00 12.31
CA ASP A 67 -9.37 17.25 12.87
C ASP A 67 -10.57 17.25 11.91
N SER A 68 -10.81 18.35 11.19
CA SER A 68 -11.90 18.42 10.19
C SER A 68 -11.66 17.55 8.95
N LEU A 69 -10.40 17.27 8.62
CA LEU A 69 -10.01 16.48 7.45
C LEU A 69 -9.82 15.00 7.77
N ALA A 70 -9.43 14.67 9.01
CA ALA A 70 -9.11 13.32 9.46
C ALA A 70 -10.20 12.27 9.10
N PRO A 71 -11.51 12.54 9.29
CA PRO A 71 -12.55 11.56 8.92
C PRO A 71 -12.51 11.13 7.45
N LYS A 72 -12.24 12.06 6.52
CA LYS A 72 -12.16 11.73 5.09
C LYS A 72 -10.93 10.88 4.75
N TRP A 73 -9.82 11.09 5.45
CA TRP A 73 -8.62 10.27 5.31
C TRP A 73 -8.78 8.89 5.94
N GLN A 74 -9.42 8.81 7.12
CA GLN A 74 -9.77 7.55 7.78
C GLN A 74 -10.77 6.72 6.94
N ALA A 75 -11.65 7.38 6.18
CA ALA A 75 -12.60 6.71 5.29
C ALA A 75 -11.95 6.14 4.01
N LEU A 76 -10.75 6.58 3.62
CA LEU A 76 -10.12 6.18 2.36
C LEU A 76 -9.90 4.67 2.26
N ALA A 77 -9.23 4.08 3.26
CA ALA A 77 -8.92 2.65 3.23
C ALA A 77 -10.20 1.78 3.29
N PRO A 78 -11.14 2.01 4.23
CA PRO A 78 -12.41 1.27 4.26
C PRO A 78 -13.24 1.38 2.98
N ALA A 79 -13.19 2.51 2.26
CA ALA A 79 -13.89 2.67 0.99
C ALA A 79 -13.40 1.69 -0.09
N PHE A 80 -12.13 1.27 -0.02
CA PHE A 80 -11.57 0.19 -0.84
C PHE A 80 -11.55 -1.17 -0.14
N ASP A 81 -12.35 -1.39 0.92
CA ASP A 81 -12.30 -2.61 1.75
C ASP A 81 -10.86 -2.95 2.18
N ALA A 82 -10.03 -1.94 2.46
CA ALA A 82 -8.71 -2.12 3.02
C ALA A 82 -8.77 -2.04 4.54
N LYS A 83 -8.13 -2.99 5.23
CA LYS A 83 -8.17 -3.15 6.68
C LYS A 83 -6.80 -2.94 7.31
N PHE A 84 -6.64 -1.82 8.00
CA PHE A 84 -5.47 -1.50 8.81
C PHE A 84 -5.76 -1.78 10.29
N ASP A 85 -4.75 -2.22 11.03
CA ASP A 85 -4.89 -2.48 12.47
C ASP A 85 -4.74 -1.21 13.32
N ASP A 86 -4.24 -0.13 12.71
CA ASP A 86 -4.09 1.18 13.32
C ASP A 86 -4.11 2.27 12.24
N PHE A 87 -4.59 3.45 12.63
CA PHE A 87 -4.52 4.68 11.87
C PHE A 87 -3.86 5.73 12.76
N ILE A 88 -2.57 5.98 12.56
CA ILE A 88 -1.81 6.92 13.39
C ILE A 88 -1.99 8.35 12.89
N ARG A 89 -2.27 9.28 13.80
CA ARG A 89 -2.19 10.73 13.54
C ARG A 89 -1.00 11.31 14.28
N THR A 90 -0.18 12.14 13.63
CA THR A 90 1.02 12.71 14.29
C THR A 90 0.68 13.68 15.42
N THR A 91 -0.56 14.18 15.51
CA THR A 91 -1.05 14.97 16.64
C THR A 91 -1.30 14.16 17.91
N GLU A 92 -1.25 12.82 17.85
CA GLU A 92 -1.55 11.97 19.01
C GLU A 92 -0.46 12.05 20.10
N PRO A 93 -0.84 12.09 21.40
CA PRO A 93 0.13 12.14 22.49
C PRO A 93 1.11 10.95 22.51
N ARG A 94 0.68 9.75 22.08
CA ARG A 94 1.57 8.58 21.99
C ARG A 94 2.71 8.77 20.99
N HIS A 95 2.42 9.48 19.88
CA HIS A 95 3.40 9.81 18.87
C HIS A 95 4.37 10.87 19.38
N ALA A 96 3.87 11.95 19.99
CA ALA A 96 4.71 13.00 20.57
C ALA A 96 5.70 12.46 21.61
N ARG A 97 5.27 11.53 22.48
CA ARG A 97 6.16 10.87 23.45
C ARG A 97 7.28 10.09 22.76
N ALA A 98 6.98 9.35 21.70
CA ALA A 98 7.98 8.63 20.92
C ALA A 98 8.99 9.59 20.27
N CYS A 99 8.52 10.67 19.66
CA CYS A 99 9.40 11.65 19.02
C CYS A 99 10.41 12.26 19.99
N LEU A 100 9.94 12.66 21.18
CA LEU A 100 10.79 13.20 22.24
C LEU A 100 11.73 12.14 22.81
N ALA A 101 11.28 10.89 22.99
CA ALA A 101 12.13 9.82 23.48
C ALA A 101 13.25 9.46 22.50
N LEU A 102 12.97 9.45 21.19
CA LEU A 102 14.00 9.23 20.17
C LEU A 102 15.00 10.39 20.17
N PHE A 103 14.51 11.63 20.32
CA PHE A 103 15.35 12.83 20.32
C PHE A 103 16.35 12.77 21.47
N GLU A 104 15.89 12.44 22.67
CA GLU A 104 16.74 12.32 23.85
C GLU A 104 17.74 11.17 23.73
N LYS A 105 17.36 10.04 23.12
CA LYS A 105 18.30 8.92 22.87
C LYS A 105 19.42 9.34 21.91
N MET A 106 19.08 9.99 20.80
CA MET A 106 20.07 10.45 19.82
C MET A 106 20.96 11.56 20.39
N ARG A 107 20.41 12.43 21.23
CA ARG A 107 21.16 13.44 21.99
C ARG A 107 22.14 12.81 22.97
N ALA A 108 21.70 11.82 23.73
CA ALA A 108 22.56 11.05 24.65
C ALA A 108 23.68 10.28 23.91
N ALA A 109 23.43 9.87 22.66
CA ALA A 109 24.44 9.26 21.79
C ALA A 109 25.45 10.27 21.19
N GLY A 110 25.26 11.58 21.41
CA GLY A 110 26.12 12.65 20.88
C GLY A 110 25.88 12.99 19.41
N ASP A 111 24.79 12.50 18.83
CA ASP A 111 24.45 12.70 17.41
C ASP A 111 23.47 13.84 17.17
N VAL A 112 22.91 14.43 18.22
CA VAL A 112 22.09 15.64 18.15
C VAL A 112 22.82 16.79 18.83
N TYR A 113 22.94 17.91 18.13
CA TYR A 113 23.62 19.11 18.63
C TYR A 113 22.87 20.38 18.21
N GLU A 114 23.06 21.46 18.97
CA GLU A 114 22.58 22.78 18.57
C GLU A 114 23.53 23.39 17.54
N GLY A 115 22.97 23.90 16.45
CA GLY A 115 23.68 24.64 15.42
C GLY A 115 22.89 25.87 14.99
N VAL A 116 23.50 26.66 14.13
CA VAL A 116 22.83 27.78 13.47
C VAL A 116 22.72 27.44 12.00
N TYR A 117 21.51 27.40 11.47
CA TYR A 117 21.26 27.33 10.04
C TYR A 117 21.21 28.75 9.51
N GLU A 118 22.18 29.13 8.67
CA GLU A 118 22.26 30.47 8.12
C GLU A 118 22.38 30.46 6.60
N GLY A 119 21.67 31.36 5.93
CA GLY A 119 21.72 31.48 4.49
C GLY A 119 20.73 32.49 3.92
N TRP A 120 20.88 32.75 2.62
CA TRP A 120 20.04 33.69 1.90
C TRP A 120 18.72 33.05 1.50
N TYR A 121 17.65 33.40 2.18
CA TYR A 121 16.32 32.84 1.97
C TYR A 121 15.47 33.69 1.03
N CYS A 122 14.91 33.08 -0.02
CA CYS A 122 13.86 33.71 -0.80
C CYS A 122 12.50 33.35 -0.21
N THR A 123 11.80 34.33 0.37
CA THR A 123 10.46 34.12 0.95
C THR A 123 9.43 33.66 -0.07
N HIS A 124 9.59 34.03 -1.35
CA HIS A 124 8.66 33.65 -2.40
C HIS A 124 8.84 32.22 -2.88
N ASP A 125 10.09 31.77 -2.99
CA ASP A 125 10.43 30.41 -3.43
C ASP A 125 10.60 29.44 -2.26
N GLU A 126 10.43 29.94 -1.03
CA GLU A 126 10.63 29.23 0.24
C GLU A 126 11.94 28.43 0.29
N THR A 127 13.00 28.99 -0.30
CA THR A 127 14.26 28.29 -0.55
C THR A 127 15.45 29.09 -0.05
N PHE A 128 16.34 28.39 0.67
CA PHE A 128 17.67 28.88 0.99
C PHE A 128 18.61 28.70 -0.19
N TRP A 129 19.33 29.76 -0.49
CA TRP A 129 20.35 29.79 -1.51
C TRP A 129 21.70 30.01 -0.84
N PRO A 130 22.70 29.18 -1.17
CA PRO A 130 24.09 29.54 -0.92
C PRO A 130 24.37 30.89 -1.58
N GLU A 131 25.15 31.74 -0.92
CA GLU A 131 25.50 33.07 -1.46
C GLU A 131 26.08 32.98 -2.89
N ALA A 132 26.92 31.96 -3.13
CA ALA A 132 27.51 31.69 -4.44
C ALA A 132 26.50 31.39 -5.55
N LYS A 133 25.26 31.02 -5.20
CA LYS A 133 24.20 30.76 -6.17
C LYS A 133 23.34 31.98 -6.45
N LEU A 134 23.41 33.06 -5.66
CA LEU A 134 22.58 34.24 -5.89
C LEU A 134 22.91 34.93 -7.21
N VAL A 135 21.90 35.52 -7.84
CA VAL A 135 22.06 36.37 -9.04
C VAL A 135 21.81 37.81 -8.61
N ASP A 136 22.84 38.65 -8.65
CA ASP A 136 22.80 40.06 -8.21
C ASP A 136 22.22 40.26 -6.80
N GLY A 137 22.56 39.37 -5.85
CA GLY A 137 22.04 39.41 -4.48
C GLY A 137 20.54 39.08 -4.37
N ARG A 138 19.98 38.40 -5.36
CA ARG A 138 18.56 38.01 -5.46
C ARG A 138 18.42 36.52 -5.74
N CYS A 139 17.18 36.02 -5.63
CA CYS A 139 16.84 34.63 -5.86
C CYS A 139 17.32 34.17 -7.25
N PRO A 140 18.09 33.07 -7.36
CA PRO A 140 18.60 32.59 -8.63
C PRO A 140 17.58 31.88 -9.51
N ASN A 141 16.40 31.56 -8.98
CA ASN A 141 15.31 31.09 -9.80
C ASN A 141 14.97 32.18 -10.84
N PRO A 142 15.12 31.90 -12.15
CA PRO A 142 14.89 32.88 -13.22
C PRO A 142 13.46 33.43 -13.23
N GLU A 143 12.48 32.66 -12.74
CA GLU A 143 11.07 33.04 -12.67
C GLU A 143 10.75 33.92 -11.46
N CYS A 144 11.60 33.89 -10.42
CA CYS A 144 11.41 34.66 -9.21
C CYS A 144 12.22 35.96 -9.22
N ARG A 145 13.55 35.85 -9.22
CA ARG A 145 14.51 36.98 -9.08
C ARG A 145 14.18 38.01 -7.99
N ARG A 146 13.40 37.61 -6.98
CA ARG A 146 13.02 38.48 -5.87
C ARG A 146 14.17 38.62 -4.88
N PRO A 147 14.18 39.70 -4.06
CA PRO A 147 15.15 39.84 -2.98
C PRO A 147 15.17 38.61 -2.09
N VAL A 148 16.38 38.21 -1.70
CA VAL A 148 16.61 37.22 -0.65
C VAL A 148 16.92 37.96 0.65
N GLN A 149 16.62 37.33 1.78
CA GLN A 149 16.93 37.84 3.11
C GLN A 149 17.88 36.86 3.81
N TRP A 150 18.89 37.38 4.49
CA TRP A 150 19.72 36.53 5.34
C TRP A 150 18.89 36.09 6.54
N LEU A 151 18.67 34.79 6.68
CA LEU A 151 18.04 34.21 7.88
C LEU A 151 19.07 33.36 8.60
N SER A 152 19.08 33.50 9.92
CA SER A 152 19.92 32.75 10.84
C SER A 152 19.00 32.18 11.91
N GLU A 153 18.81 30.86 11.90
CA GLU A 153 17.92 30.16 12.81
C GLU A 153 18.72 29.17 13.65
N LYS A 154 18.65 29.31 14.98
CA LYS A 154 19.19 28.31 15.90
C LYS A 154 18.30 27.07 15.83
N ASN A 155 18.88 25.95 15.39
CA ASN A 155 18.16 24.69 15.21
C ASN A 155 18.95 23.53 15.82
N TRP A 156 18.25 22.45 16.10
CA TRP A 156 18.84 21.15 16.43
C TRP A 156 19.17 20.42 15.13
N PHE A 157 20.38 19.86 15.08
CA PHE A 157 20.90 19.10 13.95
C PHE A 157 21.19 17.67 14.35
N PHE A 158 20.87 16.74 13.45
CA PHE A 158 21.29 15.36 13.50
C PHE A 158 22.54 15.16 12.64
N ARG A 159 23.55 14.48 13.21
CA ARG A 159 24.82 14.12 12.56
C ARG A 159 24.68 13.04 11.50
N LEU A 160 23.83 13.25 10.49
CA LEU A 160 23.58 12.30 9.41
C LEU A 160 24.87 11.97 8.63
N SER A 161 25.77 12.94 8.46
CA SER A 161 27.05 12.75 7.75
C SER A 161 27.89 11.61 8.33
N LYS A 162 27.86 11.43 9.65
CA LYS A 162 28.55 10.34 10.39
C LYS A 162 28.13 8.94 9.95
N TYR A 163 26.90 8.80 9.44
CA TYR A 163 26.31 7.49 9.11
C TYR A 163 26.53 7.05 7.66
N ARG A 164 27.14 7.88 6.81
CA ARG A 164 27.34 7.61 5.38
C ARG A 164 27.94 6.24 5.10
N ASP A 165 29.07 5.92 5.74
CA ASP A 165 29.82 4.71 5.41
C ASP A 165 29.10 3.45 5.91
N ARG A 166 28.44 3.53 7.08
CA ARG A 166 27.58 2.46 7.61
C ARG A 166 26.36 2.21 6.71
N LEU A 167 25.71 3.27 6.20
CA LEU A 167 24.61 3.15 5.23
C LEU A 167 25.10 2.44 3.96
N ARG A 168 26.25 2.85 3.41
CA ARG A 168 26.82 2.23 2.21
C ARG A 168 27.11 0.75 2.42
N GLU A 169 27.69 0.37 3.55
CA GLU A 169 27.95 -1.03 3.89
C GLU A 169 26.64 -1.83 4.03
N HIS A 170 25.65 -1.26 4.73
CA HIS A 170 24.35 -1.89 4.90
C HIS A 170 23.66 -2.18 3.56
N PHE A 171 23.65 -1.23 2.62
CA PHE A 171 23.10 -1.42 1.28
C PHE A 171 23.81 -2.56 0.52
N ARG A 172 25.15 -2.60 0.56
CA ARG A 172 25.94 -3.65 -0.10
C ARG A 172 25.70 -5.03 0.50
N ALA A 173 25.56 -5.12 1.82
CA ALA A 173 25.29 -6.37 2.53
C ALA A 173 23.83 -6.84 2.35
N ASN A 174 22.90 -5.90 2.14
CA ASN A 174 21.47 -6.15 2.06
C ASN A 174 20.89 -5.52 0.77
N PRO A 175 21.17 -6.07 -0.43
CA PRO A 175 20.69 -5.48 -1.69
C PRO A 175 19.16 -5.45 -1.80
N GLU A 176 18.45 -6.30 -1.05
CA GLU A 176 16.98 -6.31 -0.97
C GLU A 176 16.41 -5.32 0.05
N PHE A 177 17.23 -4.57 0.78
CA PHE A 177 16.76 -3.57 1.75
C PHE A 177 15.95 -2.47 1.06
N LEU A 178 16.41 -1.95 -0.09
CA LEU A 178 15.70 -0.96 -0.88
C LEU A 178 15.38 -1.50 -2.28
N ARG A 179 14.09 -1.56 -2.61
CA ARG A 179 13.59 -1.95 -3.93
C ARG A 179 12.67 -0.87 -4.51
N PRO A 180 12.53 -0.79 -5.85
CA PRO A 180 13.23 -1.55 -6.88
C PRO A 180 14.72 -1.13 -7.04
N GLN A 181 15.48 -1.87 -7.85
CA GLN A 181 16.92 -1.66 -8.06
C GLN A 181 17.30 -0.23 -8.49
N SER A 182 16.42 0.46 -9.25
CA SER A 182 16.64 1.85 -9.64
C SER A 182 16.75 2.79 -8.44
N ARG A 183 15.93 2.57 -7.40
CA ARG A 183 15.96 3.36 -6.16
C ARG A 183 17.20 3.07 -5.33
N TYR A 184 17.63 1.81 -5.27
CA TYR A 184 18.92 1.44 -4.68
C TYR A 184 20.06 2.23 -5.32
N ASN A 185 20.12 2.25 -6.66
CA ASN A 185 21.20 2.93 -7.41
C ASN A 185 21.20 4.43 -7.13
N GLU A 186 20.03 5.07 -7.07
CA GLU A 186 19.90 6.49 -6.72
C GLU A 186 20.41 6.80 -5.31
N MET A 187 20.07 5.98 -4.32
CA MET A 187 20.54 6.20 -2.94
C MET A 187 22.05 5.96 -2.80
N MET A 188 22.60 4.97 -3.52
CA MET A 188 24.05 4.76 -3.58
C MET A 188 24.78 5.96 -4.21
N ALA A 189 24.24 6.55 -5.27
CA ALA A 189 24.81 7.76 -5.87
C ALA A 189 24.82 8.94 -4.88
N ILE A 190 23.75 9.14 -4.10
CA ILE A 190 23.70 10.16 -3.03
C ILE A 190 24.78 9.88 -1.97
N LEU A 191 24.97 8.62 -1.56
CA LEU A 191 26.00 8.26 -0.59
C LEU A 191 27.42 8.52 -1.13
N ASP A 192 27.63 8.36 -2.44
CA ASP A 192 28.90 8.62 -3.12
C ASP A 192 29.20 10.11 -3.24
N GLU A 193 28.19 10.97 -3.43
CA GLU A 193 28.32 12.42 -3.36
C GLU A 193 28.62 12.92 -1.93
N GLY A 194 28.04 12.26 -0.93
CA GLY A 194 28.22 12.58 0.49
C GLY A 194 26.90 12.98 1.18
N LEU A 195 26.92 12.93 2.52
CA LEU A 195 25.77 13.32 3.34
C LEU A 195 26.13 14.54 4.19
N GLU A 196 25.22 15.50 4.24
CA GLU A 196 25.26 16.65 5.15
C GLU A 196 24.43 16.36 6.40
N ASP A 197 24.74 17.07 7.49
CA ASP A 197 23.96 17.02 8.73
C ASP A 197 22.57 17.64 8.53
N LEU A 198 21.57 17.05 9.17
CA LEU A 198 20.16 17.35 8.94
C LEU A 198 19.59 18.22 10.06
N SER A 199 19.01 19.37 9.73
CA SER A 199 18.24 20.15 10.70
C SER A 199 16.91 19.44 11.05
N ILE A 200 16.76 19.04 12.31
CA ILE A 200 15.62 18.27 12.86
C ILE A 200 14.67 19.13 13.71
N SER A 201 14.86 20.44 13.80
CA SER A 201 13.92 21.39 14.41
C SER A 201 13.66 22.60 13.54
N ARG A 202 12.62 23.37 13.87
CA ARG A 202 12.32 24.69 13.29
C ARG A 202 11.92 25.66 14.39
N SER A 203 12.31 26.94 14.25
CA SER A 203 11.94 28.02 15.17
C SER A 203 11.01 29.07 14.53
N SER A 204 10.73 28.96 13.23
CA SER A 204 9.96 29.96 12.46
C SER A 204 8.44 29.78 12.52
N PHE A 205 7.95 28.67 13.07
CA PHE A 205 6.52 28.40 13.27
C PHE A 205 6.29 27.45 14.45
N ASP A 206 5.08 27.47 15.01
CA ASP A 206 4.76 26.74 16.25
C ASP A 206 3.92 25.46 16.03
N TRP A 207 3.49 25.18 14.79
CA TRP A 207 2.69 23.99 14.49
C TRP A 207 3.55 22.73 14.29
N GLY A 208 3.86 22.07 15.40
CA GLY A 208 4.59 20.81 15.47
C GLY A 208 4.77 20.34 16.92
N ILE A 209 5.53 19.26 17.12
CA ILE A 209 5.83 18.76 18.47
C ILE A 209 6.86 19.69 19.13
N PRO A 210 6.54 20.33 20.28
CA PRO A 210 7.43 21.31 20.90
C PRO A 210 8.68 20.66 21.49
N LEU A 211 9.82 21.33 21.35
CA LEU A 211 11.10 20.92 21.92
C LEU A 211 11.40 21.65 23.24
N PRO A 212 12.12 21.01 24.18
CA PRO A 212 12.70 21.71 25.33
C PRO A 212 13.65 22.82 24.86
N GLY A 213 13.42 24.05 25.31
CA GLY A 213 14.24 25.21 24.94
C GLY A 213 13.71 26.04 23.77
N GLY A 214 12.56 25.66 23.18
CA GLY A 214 11.87 26.42 22.14
C GLY A 214 11.99 25.82 20.74
N GLY A 215 11.04 26.19 19.88
CA GLY A 215 10.88 25.61 18.54
C GLY A 215 10.13 24.27 18.55
N VAL A 216 9.94 23.72 17.36
CA VAL A 216 9.23 22.46 17.13
C VAL A 216 10.11 21.47 16.35
N LEU A 217 9.84 20.17 16.51
CA LEU A 217 10.44 19.14 15.68
C LEU A 217 10.09 19.34 14.21
N TYR A 218 11.06 19.06 13.34
CA TYR A 218 10.89 19.10 11.90
C TYR A 218 9.97 17.97 11.44
N VAL A 219 9.10 18.25 10.47
CA VAL A 219 8.08 17.30 9.98
C VAL A 219 8.63 15.96 9.49
N TRP A 220 9.82 15.91 8.87
CA TRP A 220 10.37 14.60 8.47
C TRP A 220 10.98 13.85 9.65
N TYR A 221 11.37 14.55 10.72
CA TYR A 221 11.83 13.91 11.94
C TYR A 221 10.66 13.24 12.65
N ASP A 222 9.55 13.96 12.90
CA ASP A 222 8.41 13.36 13.61
C ASP A 222 7.67 12.34 12.73
N ALA A 223 7.42 12.64 11.45
CA ALA A 223 6.68 11.75 10.57
C ALA A 223 7.30 10.35 10.50
N LEU A 224 8.62 10.21 10.40
CA LEU A 224 9.28 8.89 10.32
C LEU A 224 9.08 8.04 11.58
N ILE A 225 8.83 8.66 12.72
CA ILE A 225 8.73 7.98 14.03
C ILE A 225 7.37 7.29 14.19
N ASN A 226 6.40 7.61 13.31
CA ASN A 226 5.07 6.99 13.30
C ASN A 226 5.14 5.45 13.28
N TYR A 227 6.13 4.90 12.55
CA TYR A 227 6.30 3.46 12.34
C TYR A 227 6.60 2.70 13.62
N VAL A 228 7.27 3.32 14.58
CA VAL A 228 7.56 2.71 15.89
C VAL A 228 6.58 3.17 16.96
N SER A 229 6.09 4.41 16.89
CA SER A 229 5.13 4.93 17.86
C SER A 229 3.77 4.23 17.77
N ALA A 230 3.34 3.84 16.57
CA ALA A 230 2.11 3.07 16.39
C ALA A 230 2.21 1.64 16.95
N LEU A 231 3.42 1.11 17.13
CA LEU A 231 3.66 -0.15 17.83
C LEU A 231 3.84 0.05 19.36
N GLY A 232 3.64 1.27 19.86
CA GLY A 232 3.72 1.59 21.27
C GLY A 232 5.13 1.92 21.79
N TRP A 233 6.15 1.97 20.93
CA TRP A 233 7.48 2.44 21.34
C TRP A 233 7.39 3.91 21.83
N PRO A 234 8.07 4.29 22.93
CA PRO A 234 9.10 3.55 23.67
C PRO A 234 8.59 2.63 24.78
N ASP A 235 7.33 2.73 25.16
CA ASP A 235 6.77 2.04 26.33
C ASP A 235 6.56 0.53 26.05
N ASP A 236 6.10 0.20 24.84
CA ASP A 236 5.77 -1.14 24.35
C ASP A 236 4.86 -1.95 25.30
N SER A 237 3.89 -1.28 25.94
CA SER A 237 3.02 -1.86 26.96
C SER A 237 2.28 -3.12 26.49
N ASP A 238 1.89 -3.16 25.21
CA ASP A 238 1.16 -4.28 24.59
C ASP A 238 2.10 -5.30 23.91
N GLY A 239 3.43 -5.10 23.95
CA GLY A 239 4.42 -5.97 23.32
C GLY A 239 4.40 -5.95 21.78
N LEU A 240 3.68 -5.01 21.16
CA LEU A 240 3.54 -4.91 19.71
C LEU A 240 4.87 -4.54 19.05
N PHE A 241 5.66 -3.63 19.62
CA PHE A 241 6.96 -3.25 19.07
C PHE A 241 7.90 -4.45 19.06
N ARG A 242 8.01 -5.18 20.18
CA ARG A 242 8.81 -6.41 20.25
C ARG A 242 8.36 -7.50 19.27
N THR A 243 7.06 -7.60 19.00
CA THR A 243 6.49 -8.67 18.16
C THR A 243 6.63 -8.37 16.67
N PHE A 244 6.47 -7.09 16.27
CA PHE A 244 6.26 -6.70 14.89
C PHE A 244 7.39 -5.86 14.29
N TRP A 245 8.22 -5.18 15.09
CA TRP A 245 9.38 -4.43 14.58
C TRP A 245 10.58 -5.38 14.37
N PRO A 246 11.33 -5.26 13.25
CA PRO A 246 11.19 -4.30 12.15
C PRO A 246 10.20 -4.71 11.05
N GLY A 247 9.60 -3.71 10.39
CA GLY A 247 8.59 -3.91 9.33
C GLY A 247 9.06 -3.64 7.90
N LEU A 248 8.16 -3.87 6.95
CA LEU A 248 8.29 -3.51 5.54
C LEU A 248 7.56 -2.19 5.28
N HIS A 249 8.26 -1.21 4.72
CA HIS A 249 7.72 0.12 4.42
C HIS A 249 7.42 0.24 2.92
N LEU A 250 6.13 0.39 2.58
CA LEU A 250 5.71 0.76 1.23
C LEU A 250 5.63 2.28 1.15
N ILE A 251 6.33 2.87 0.19
CA ILE A 251 6.41 4.33 0.05
C ILE A 251 6.42 4.76 -1.42
N GLY A 252 6.08 6.02 -1.69
CA GLY A 252 6.33 6.64 -2.99
C GLY A 252 7.82 6.91 -3.21
N LYS A 253 8.29 6.85 -4.45
CA LYS A 253 9.69 7.07 -4.81
C LYS A 253 10.26 8.42 -4.33
N GLU A 254 9.42 9.45 -4.23
CA GLU A 254 9.82 10.80 -3.83
C GLU A 254 10.28 10.90 -2.38
N ILE A 255 9.91 9.94 -1.51
CA ILE A 255 10.30 9.90 -0.11
C ILE A 255 11.33 8.83 0.22
N ALA A 256 11.93 8.20 -0.80
CA ALA A 256 12.91 7.11 -0.64
C ALA A 256 14.12 7.52 0.21
N ARG A 257 14.65 8.74 0.01
CA ARG A 257 15.79 9.27 0.78
C ARG A 257 15.51 9.29 2.29
N PHE A 258 14.31 9.71 2.68
CA PHE A 258 13.93 9.79 4.09
C PHE A 258 13.86 8.40 4.73
N HIS A 259 13.31 7.42 4.02
CA HIS A 259 13.06 6.09 4.58
C HIS A 259 14.24 5.12 4.51
N SER A 260 15.17 5.35 3.58
CA SER A 260 16.29 4.44 3.32
C SER A 260 17.65 4.99 3.76
N LEU A 261 17.77 6.31 3.98
CA LEU A 261 19.01 6.93 4.50
C LEU A 261 18.80 7.56 5.87
N ILE A 262 17.86 8.50 5.98
CA ILE A 262 17.67 9.29 7.20
C ILE A 262 17.10 8.42 8.33
N TRP A 263 16.04 7.68 8.05
CA TRP A 263 15.34 6.86 9.05
C TRP A 263 16.24 5.76 9.66
N PRO A 264 16.95 4.92 8.88
CA PRO A 264 17.87 3.95 9.44
C PRO A 264 18.98 4.59 10.28
N ALA A 265 19.53 5.73 9.85
CA ALA A 265 20.54 6.45 10.61
C ALA A 265 20.02 6.96 11.96
N MET A 266 18.80 7.51 12.00
CA MET A 266 18.15 7.92 13.25
C MET A 266 17.92 6.74 14.20
N LEU A 267 17.43 5.61 13.66
CA LEU A 267 17.23 4.39 14.44
C LEU A 267 18.53 3.86 15.03
N TRP A 268 19.60 3.80 14.23
CA TRP A 268 20.92 3.37 14.69
C TRP A 268 21.51 4.28 15.77
N SER A 269 21.32 5.58 15.65
CA SER A 269 21.70 6.54 16.69
C SER A 269 20.96 6.29 18.00
N ALA A 270 19.67 5.93 17.92
CA ALA A 270 18.85 5.58 19.08
C ALA A 270 19.03 4.13 19.59
N GLY A 271 19.90 3.33 18.95
CA GLY A 271 20.14 1.93 19.29
C GLY A 271 19.01 0.97 18.90
N LEU A 272 18.22 1.32 17.88
CA LEU A 272 17.12 0.52 17.34
C LEU A 272 17.51 -0.13 16.01
N PRO A 273 16.93 -1.30 15.65
CA PRO A 273 17.16 -1.90 14.35
C PRO A 273 16.43 -1.11 13.26
N GLU A 274 17.03 -1.06 12.07
CA GLU A 274 16.48 -0.52 10.84
C GLU A 274 15.24 -1.32 10.36
N PRO A 275 14.42 -0.76 9.45
CA PRO A 275 13.33 -1.50 8.83
C PRO A 275 13.82 -2.76 8.12
N ALA A 276 12.98 -3.79 8.03
CA ALA A 276 13.35 -5.03 7.36
C ALA A 276 13.50 -4.85 5.84
N ARG A 277 12.65 -3.98 5.25
CA ARG A 277 12.68 -3.63 3.84
C ARG A 277 11.98 -2.29 3.60
N VAL A 278 12.43 -1.55 2.61
CA VAL A 278 11.78 -0.36 2.04
C VAL A 278 11.49 -0.64 0.56
N PHE A 279 10.25 -0.45 0.15
CA PHE A 279 9.85 -0.52 -1.26
C PHE A 279 9.28 0.81 -1.72
N ALA A 280 9.98 1.43 -2.67
CA ALA A 280 9.70 2.76 -3.20
C ALA A 280 9.05 2.69 -4.58
N HIS A 281 7.72 2.64 -4.61
CA HIS A 281 6.94 2.46 -5.84
C HIS A 281 6.86 3.73 -6.69
N GLY A 282 6.54 3.54 -7.98
CA GLY A 282 6.33 4.62 -8.93
C GLY A 282 5.02 5.37 -8.73
N TRP A 283 4.83 6.42 -9.53
CA TRP A 283 3.62 7.23 -9.52
C TRP A 283 2.50 6.63 -10.34
N ILE A 284 1.28 6.89 -9.89
CA ILE A 284 0.10 6.86 -10.76
C ILE A 284 -0.03 8.23 -11.41
N THR A 285 -0.04 8.25 -12.74
CA THR A 285 -0.30 9.44 -13.56
C THR A 285 -1.67 9.33 -14.24
N VAL A 286 -2.22 10.44 -14.70
CA VAL A 286 -3.44 10.48 -15.53
C VAL A 286 -3.04 11.02 -16.89
N GLU A 287 -3.30 10.25 -17.95
CA GLU A 287 -2.87 10.56 -19.33
C GLU A 287 -1.38 10.91 -19.46
N GLY A 288 -0.53 10.23 -18.68
CA GLY A 288 0.92 10.48 -18.63
C GLY A 288 1.34 11.74 -17.88
N ALA A 289 0.40 12.54 -17.37
CA ALA A 289 0.69 13.72 -16.55
C ALA A 289 0.57 13.43 -15.05
N LYS A 290 1.43 14.07 -14.24
CA LYS A 290 1.32 14.02 -12.78
C LYS A 290 -0.02 14.64 -12.34
N MET A 291 -0.69 14.00 -11.39
CA MET A 291 -1.92 14.55 -10.80
C MET A 291 -1.64 15.85 -10.05
N SER A 292 -2.43 16.88 -10.32
CA SER A 292 -2.41 18.12 -9.55
C SER A 292 -3.76 18.82 -9.59
N LYS A 293 -4.12 19.49 -8.48
CA LYS A 293 -5.36 20.28 -8.40
C LYS A 293 -5.40 21.40 -9.46
N SER A 294 -4.25 22.02 -9.75
CA SER A 294 -4.13 23.08 -10.76
C SER A 294 -4.40 22.61 -12.19
N LEU A 295 -4.08 21.35 -12.52
CA LEU A 295 -4.37 20.76 -13.84
C LEU A 295 -5.78 20.16 -13.91
N GLY A 296 -6.52 20.09 -12.80
CA GLY A 296 -7.87 19.52 -12.76
C GLY A 296 -7.93 18.01 -13.04
N ASN A 297 -6.79 17.31 -13.10
CA ASN A 297 -6.68 15.90 -13.47
C ASN A 297 -6.61 14.94 -12.27
N VAL A 298 -7.01 15.39 -11.08
CA VAL A 298 -7.01 14.57 -9.87
C VAL A 298 -8.20 13.61 -9.92
N ILE A 299 -7.93 12.31 -9.81
CA ILE A 299 -8.99 11.30 -9.69
C ILE A 299 -9.41 11.20 -8.23
N ASP A 300 -10.69 11.51 -7.98
CA ASP A 300 -11.34 11.25 -6.70
C ASP A 300 -11.54 9.74 -6.52
N PRO A 301 -10.90 9.10 -5.52
CA PRO A 301 -11.04 7.68 -5.28
C PRO A 301 -12.48 7.28 -4.97
N PHE A 302 -13.28 8.13 -4.32
CA PHE A 302 -14.64 7.79 -3.93
C PHE A 302 -15.57 7.73 -5.14
N ALA A 303 -15.47 8.70 -6.06
CA ALA A 303 -16.19 8.67 -7.32
C ALA A 303 -15.81 7.46 -8.19
N LEU A 304 -14.52 7.07 -8.18
CA LEU A 304 -14.06 5.89 -8.91
C LEU A 304 -14.67 4.59 -8.35
N ILE A 305 -14.85 4.50 -7.03
CA ILE A 305 -15.51 3.35 -6.40
C ILE A 305 -17.00 3.32 -6.74
N GLU A 306 -17.68 4.47 -6.76
CA GLU A 306 -19.10 4.54 -7.14
C GLU A 306 -19.34 4.00 -8.55
N GLU A 307 -18.45 4.28 -9.49
CA GLU A 307 -18.57 3.80 -10.88
C GLU A 307 -18.17 2.33 -11.05
N PHE A 308 -17.02 1.91 -10.48
CA PHE A 308 -16.42 0.60 -10.80
C PHE A 308 -16.54 -0.45 -9.69
N GLY A 309 -16.85 -0.02 -8.46
CA GLY A 309 -16.74 -0.84 -7.26
C GLY A 309 -15.30 -1.01 -6.78
N ALA A 310 -15.12 -1.10 -5.46
CA ALA A 310 -13.81 -1.18 -4.80
C ALA A 310 -12.91 -2.29 -5.37
N ASP A 311 -13.43 -3.52 -5.46
CA ASP A 311 -12.65 -4.69 -5.89
C ASP A 311 -12.16 -4.59 -7.34
N SER A 312 -12.95 -3.99 -8.23
CA SER A 312 -12.52 -3.76 -9.62
C SER A 312 -11.34 -2.81 -9.69
N VAL A 313 -11.37 -1.73 -8.90
CA VAL A 313 -10.28 -0.75 -8.83
C VAL A 313 -9.03 -1.40 -8.20
N ARG A 314 -9.20 -2.14 -7.10
CA ARG A 314 -8.09 -2.86 -6.45
C ARG A 314 -7.41 -3.83 -7.42
N TYR A 315 -8.19 -4.67 -8.10
CA TYR A 315 -7.69 -5.60 -9.11
C TYR A 315 -6.90 -4.84 -10.18
N PHE A 316 -7.49 -3.80 -10.78
CA PHE A 316 -6.84 -3.04 -11.84
C PHE A 316 -5.50 -2.45 -11.40
N LEU A 317 -5.45 -1.83 -10.22
CA LEU A 317 -4.23 -1.20 -9.69
C LEU A 317 -3.11 -2.23 -9.44
N MET A 318 -3.45 -3.45 -9.05
CA MET A 318 -2.50 -4.53 -8.82
C MET A 318 -2.15 -5.32 -10.09
N ARG A 319 -2.96 -5.20 -11.15
CA ARG A 319 -2.86 -5.98 -12.40
C ARG A 319 -2.21 -5.23 -13.55
N GLU A 320 -2.54 -3.96 -13.74
CA GLU A 320 -2.26 -3.23 -14.99
C GLU A 320 -0.76 -3.03 -15.24
N ALA A 321 0.01 -2.79 -14.19
CA ALA A 321 1.45 -2.53 -14.30
C ALA A 321 2.25 -3.26 -13.21
N PRO A 322 3.52 -3.62 -13.48
CA PRO A 322 4.42 -4.10 -12.43
C PRO A 322 4.53 -3.08 -11.30
N PHE A 323 4.28 -3.53 -10.07
CA PHE A 323 4.40 -2.68 -8.88
C PHE A 323 5.85 -2.20 -8.73
N GLY A 324 6.05 -0.90 -8.58
CA GLY A 324 7.38 -0.28 -8.60
C GLY A 324 7.60 0.69 -9.75
N SER A 325 6.92 0.49 -10.88
CA SER A 325 7.01 1.36 -12.05
C SER A 325 6.00 2.50 -11.98
N ASP A 326 6.30 3.61 -12.67
CA ASP A 326 5.29 4.62 -12.97
C ASP A 326 4.29 4.02 -13.97
N PHE A 327 3.00 4.30 -13.80
CA PHE A 327 2.01 3.94 -14.80
C PHE A 327 0.86 4.95 -14.85
N SER A 328 0.24 5.04 -16.03
CA SER A 328 -0.91 5.91 -16.24
C SER A 328 -2.20 5.14 -16.09
N ILE A 329 -3.10 5.62 -15.22
CA ILE A 329 -4.46 5.10 -15.14
C ILE A 329 -5.27 5.59 -16.35
N SER A 330 -6.15 4.71 -16.84
CA SER A 330 -7.14 4.99 -17.89
C SER A 330 -8.45 4.35 -17.46
N LEU A 331 -9.51 5.16 -17.39
CA LEU A 331 -10.85 4.70 -17.04
C LEU A 331 -11.41 3.73 -18.09
N GLU A 332 -11.02 3.91 -19.36
CA GLU A 332 -11.36 2.99 -20.45
C GLU A 332 -10.73 1.61 -20.21
N LYS A 333 -9.42 1.57 -19.91
CA LYS A 333 -8.73 0.31 -19.61
C LYS A 333 -9.28 -0.36 -18.34
N LEU A 334 -9.59 0.42 -17.31
CA LEU A 334 -10.23 -0.08 -16.10
C LEU A 334 -11.57 -0.76 -16.43
N ARG A 335 -12.41 -0.12 -17.26
CA ARG A 335 -13.67 -0.69 -17.75
C ARG A 335 -13.44 -1.95 -18.58
N GLN A 336 -12.44 -1.94 -19.45
CA GLN A 336 -12.09 -3.10 -20.28
C GLN A 336 -11.67 -4.29 -19.40
N ARG A 337 -10.79 -4.08 -18.42
CA ARG A 337 -10.35 -5.10 -17.46
C ARG A 337 -11.49 -5.62 -16.59
N HIS A 338 -12.37 -4.73 -16.14
CA HIS A 338 -13.56 -5.13 -15.42
C HIS A 338 -14.46 -6.05 -16.27
N ASN A 339 -14.78 -5.63 -17.50
CA ASN A 339 -15.70 -6.39 -18.34
C ASN A 339 -15.09 -7.69 -18.87
N ALA A 340 -13.83 -7.67 -19.31
CA ALA A 340 -13.14 -8.83 -19.88
C ALA A 340 -12.69 -9.79 -18.77
N ASP A 341 -11.67 -9.42 -18.01
CA ASP A 341 -11.07 -10.30 -17.01
C ASP A 341 -12.12 -10.68 -15.93
N LEU A 342 -12.75 -9.69 -15.28
CA LEU A 342 -13.61 -9.97 -14.12
C LEU A 342 -14.99 -10.49 -14.52
N GLY A 343 -15.66 -9.83 -15.48
CA GLY A 343 -16.99 -10.20 -15.95
C GLY A 343 -17.00 -11.47 -16.79
N ASN A 344 -16.28 -11.45 -17.92
CA ASN A 344 -16.35 -12.51 -18.93
C ASN A 344 -15.58 -13.76 -18.55
N ASP A 345 -14.44 -13.66 -17.87
CA ASP A 345 -13.66 -14.85 -17.51
C ASP A 345 -14.11 -15.41 -16.16
N LEU A 346 -13.92 -14.66 -15.07
CA LEU A 346 -14.18 -15.14 -13.71
C LEU A 346 -15.67 -15.21 -13.36
N GLY A 347 -16.41 -14.12 -13.59
CA GLY A 347 -17.83 -14.02 -13.27
C GLY A 347 -18.68 -15.01 -14.07
N ASN A 348 -18.39 -15.15 -15.36
CA ASN A 348 -19.04 -16.13 -16.21
C ASN A 348 -18.68 -17.57 -15.84
N LEU A 349 -17.44 -17.85 -15.45
CA LEU A 349 -17.01 -19.17 -14.99
C LEU A 349 -17.84 -19.62 -13.78
N LEU A 350 -17.97 -18.77 -12.74
CA LEU A 350 -18.80 -19.06 -11.58
C LEU A 350 -20.24 -19.33 -12.01
N ARG A 351 -20.85 -18.41 -12.78
CA ARG A 351 -22.23 -18.53 -13.23
C ARG A 351 -22.49 -19.81 -14.01
N ARG A 352 -21.62 -20.15 -14.99
CA ARG A 352 -21.74 -21.37 -15.80
C ARG A 352 -21.62 -22.61 -14.92
N SER A 353 -20.61 -22.65 -14.05
CA SER A 353 -20.35 -23.80 -13.17
C SER A 353 -21.54 -24.08 -12.25
N LEU A 354 -22.05 -23.05 -11.58
CA LEU A 354 -23.21 -23.18 -10.71
C LEU A 354 -24.50 -23.53 -11.47
N ALA A 355 -24.72 -22.97 -12.67
CA ALA A 355 -25.89 -23.31 -13.48
C ALA A 355 -25.85 -24.78 -13.98
N MET A 356 -24.67 -25.29 -14.35
CA MET A 356 -24.50 -26.69 -14.72
C MET A 356 -24.70 -27.61 -13.52
N LEU A 357 -24.15 -27.26 -12.37
CA LEU A 357 -24.38 -27.99 -11.12
C LEU A 357 -25.87 -28.02 -10.75
N GLN A 358 -26.56 -26.88 -10.84
CA GLN A 358 -28.01 -26.78 -10.62
C GLN A 358 -28.79 -27.66 -11.57
N LYS A 359 -28.43 -27.66 -12.85
CA LYS A 359 -29.15 -28.40 -13.89
C LYS A 359 -28.96 -29.91 -13.80
N TYR A 360 -27.75 -30.36 -13.48
CA TYR A 360 -27.39 -31.78 -13.58
C TYR A 360 -27.41 -32.50 -12.24
N ARG A 361 -27.29 -31.78 -11.12
CA ARG A 361 -27.16 -32.33 -9.75
C ARG A 361 -27.94 -31.50 -8.71
N ASP A 362 -28.95 -30.75 -9.14
CA ASP A 362 -29.80 -29.93 -8.25
C ASP A 362 -29.04 -28.94 -7.35
N GLY A 363 -27.83 -28.55 -7.76
CA GLY A 363 -26.98 -27.60 -7.04
C GLY A 363 -26.18 -28.22 -5.91
N ILE A 364 -26.20 -29.56 -5.80
CA ILE A 364 -25.50 -30.35 -4.79
C ILE A 364 -24.12 -30.74 -5.31
N VAL A 365 -23.08 -30.39 -4.56
CA VAL A 365 -21.69 -30.74 -4.90
C VAL A 365 -21.49 -32.26 -4.88
N PRO A 366 -20.97 -32.88 -5.96
CA PRO A 366 -20.70 -34.32 -6.01
C PRO A 366 -19.57 -34.77 -5.07
N GLN A 367 -19.31 -36.08 -5.05
CA GLN A 367 -18.16 -36.62 -4.33
C GLN A 367 -16.84 -36.13 -4.94
N PRO A 368 -15.83 -35.81 -4.12
CA PRO A 368 -14.49 -35.54 -4.60
C PRO A 368 -13.98 -36.71 -5.43
N ASN A 369 -13.39 -36.41 -6.58
CA ASN A 369 -12.47 -37.33 -7.21
C ASN A 369 -11.13 -36.63 -7.46
N GLY A 370 -10.05 -37.38 -7.26
CA GLY A 370 -8.75 -36.97 -7.74
C GLY A 370 -8.86 -36.73 -9.23
N GLY A 371 -8.57 -35.51 -9.67
CA GLY A 371 -8.76 -35.09 -11.05
C GLY A 371 -7.52 -34.36 -11.56
N GLU A 372 -7.36 -34.35 -12.88
CA GLU A 372 -6.24 -33.73 -13.59
C GLU A 372 -6.02 -32.25 -13.21
N ILE A 373 -7.09 -31.56 -12.79
CA ILE A 373 -7.01 -30.17 -12.31
C ILE A 373 -6.18 -30.09 -11.01
N ALA A 374 -6.36 -31.03 -10.08
CA ALA A 374 -5.67 -31.04 -8.79
C ALA A 374 -4.14 -31.10 -8.94
N GLU A 375 -3.66 -31.94 -9.87
CA GLU A 375 -2.23 -32.10 -10.15
C GLU A 375 -1.63 -30.84 -10.76
N ARG A 376 -2.37 -30.18 -11.67
CA ARG A 376 -1.91 -28.97 -12.37
C ARG A 376 -1.81 -27.74 -11.47
N VAL A 377 -2.47 -27.74 -10.31
CA VAL A 377 -2.55 -26.57 -9.42
C VAL A 377 -1.82 -26.76 -8.10
N ALA A 378 -1.15 -27.90 -7.90
CA ALA A 378 -0.52 -28.26 -6.62
C ALA A 378 0.45 -27.18 -6.10
N ASP A 379 1.23 -26.56 -7.00
CA ASP A 379 2.22 -25.54 -6.65
C ASP A 379 1.67 -24.11 -6.62
N LEU A 380 0.43 -23.90 -7.09
CA LEU A 380 -0.16 -22.57 -7.25
C LEU A 380 -0.15 -21.73 -5.96
N PRO A 381 -0.51 -22.26 -4.77
CA PRO A 381 -0.47 -21.47 -3.53
C PRO A 381 0.93 -20.94 -3.19
N ALA A 382 1.96 -21.77 -3.41
CA ALA A 382 3.34 -21.39 -3.15
C ALA A 382 3.83 -20.31 -4.12
N LEU A 383 3.52 -20.46 -5.42
CA LEU A 383 3.86 -19.49 -6.46
C LEU A 383 3.19 -18.13 -6.20
N VAL A 384 1.89 -18.12 -5.91
CA VAL A 384 1.17 -16.87 -5.60
C VAL A 384 1.75 -16.20 -4.36
N ASN A 385 2.03 -16.95 -3.29
CA ASN A 385 2.66 -16.39 -2.10
C ASN A 385 4.06 -15.82 -2.38
N GLU A 386 4.89 -16.51 -3.18
CA GLU A 386 6.20 -16.00 -3.58
C GLU A 386 6.07 -14.67 -4.33
N HIS A 387 5.18 -14.59 -5.32
CA HIS A 387 4.96 -13.37 -6.07
C HIS A 387 4.48 -12.23 -5.17
N VAL A 388 3.47 -12.45 -4.34
CA VAL A 388 2.89 -11.42 -3.46
C VAL A 388 3.88 -10.96 -2.39
N SER A 389 4.61 -11.87 -1.74
CA SER A 389 5.62 -11.51 -0.73
C SER A 389 6.81 -10.74 -1.31
N CYS A 390 7.09 -10.91 -2.61
CA CYS A 390 8.04 -10.12 -3.38
C CYS A 390 7.44 -8.86 -4.03
N LEU A 391 6.19 -8.49 -3.70
CA LEU A 391 5.47 -7.32 -4.26
C LEU A 391 5.26 -7.40 -5.78
N ARG A 392 5.32 -8.61 -6.36
CA ARG A 392 5.02 -8.92 -7.77
C ARG A 392 3.53 -9.24 -7.93
N PHE A 393 2.69 -8.28 -7.58
CA PHE A 393 1.24 -8.48 -7.50
C PHE A 393 0.62 -8.89 -8.84
N ARG A 394 1.12 -8.32 -9.95
CA ARG A 394 0.65 -8.62 -11.30
C ARG A 394 0.88 -10.09 -11.64
N GLU A 395 2.09 -10.58 -11.38
CA GLU A 395 2.51 -11.95 -11.62
C GLU A 395 1.72 -12.92 -10.73
N GLY A 396 1.46 -12.56 -9.48
CA GLY A 396 0.56 -13.33 -8.61
C GLY A 396 -0.85 -13.44 -9.18
N LEU A 397 -1.40 -12.34 -9.73
CA LEU A 397 -2.70 -12.36 -10.40
C LEU A 397 -2.67 -13.12 -11.74
N ASP A 398 -1.55 -13.10 -12.48
CA ASP A 398 -1.36 -13.91 -13.68
C ASP A 398 -1.48 -15.41 -13.37
N GLU A 399 -0.83 -15.88 -12.30
CA GLU A 399 -0.94 -17.29 -11.88
C GLU A 399 -2.36 -17.67 -11.44
N ILE A 400 -3.06 -16.76 -10.77
CA ILE A 400 -4.47 -16.97 -10.42
C ILE A 400 -5.35 -17.04 -11.69
N TRP A 401 -5.08 -16.20 -12.70
CA TRP A 401 -5.81 -16.22 -13.97
C TRP A 401 -5.50 -17.45 -14.82
N ASN A 402 -4.33 -18.07 -14.65
CA ASN A 402 -4.04 -19.37 -15.25
C ASN A 402 -5.02 -20.45 -14.74
N LEU A 403 -5.39 -20.42 -13.45
CA LEU A 403 -6.44 -21.29 -12.91
C LEU A 403 -7.81 -20.96 -13.49
N VAL A 404 -8.19 -19.68 -13.57
CA VAL A 404 -9.46 -19.25 -14.22
C VAL A 404 -9.55 -19.79 -15.66
N SER A 405 -8.46 -19.69 -16.41
CA SER A 405 -8.35 -20.17 -17.79
C SER A 405 -8.43 -21.69 -17.87
N LEU A 406 -7.77 -22.40 -16.96
CA LEU A 406 -7.80 -23.86 -16.86
C LEU A 406 -9.23 -24.37 -16.64
N LEU A 407 -9.98 -23.77 -15.72
CA LEU A 407 -11.36 -24.17 -15.41
C LEU A 407 -12.33 -23.87 -16.56
N ASN A 408 -12.21 -22.70 -17.21
CA ASN A 408 -13.01 -22.40 -18.40
C ASN A 408 -12.73 -23.40 -19.53
N ARG A 409 -11.46 -23.71 -19.79
CA ARG A 409 -11.05 -24.69 -20.80
C ARG A 409 -11.59 -26.09 -20.49
N ALA A 410 -11.58 -26.52 -19.23
CA ALA A 410 -12.12 -27.81 -18.82
C ALA A 410 -13.61 -27.96 -19.19
N ILE A 411 -14.41 -26.89 -19.06
CA ILE A 411 -15.82 -26.90 -19.48
C ILE A 411 -15.93 -27.10 -20.99
N ASP A 412 -15.14 -26.35 -21.77
CA ASP A 412 -15.26 -26.33 -23.23
C ASP A 412 -14.72 -27.62 -23.87
N GLU A 413 -13.68 -28.23 -23.29
CA GLU A 413 -13.10 -29.50 -23.76
C GLU A 413 -13.96 -30.71 -23.38
N GLN A 414 -14.38 -30.80 -22.10
CA GLN A 414 -15.12 -31.97 -21.61
C GLN A 414 -16.60 -31.95 -21.98
N LYS A 415 -17.15 -30.78 -22.35
CA LYS A 415 -18.53 -30.62 -22.86
C LYS A 415 -19.56 -31.30 -21.94
N PRO A 416 -19.81 -30.77 -20.73
CA PRO A 416 -20.68 -31.39 -19.72
C PRO A 416 -22.09 -31.72 -20.23
N TRP A 417 -22.60 -30.96 -21.20
CA TRP A 417 -23.88 -31.22 -21.83
C TRP A 417 -23.91 -32.51 -22.66
N GLU A 418 -22.79 -32.92 -23.27
CA GLU A 418 -22.68 -34.21 -23.95
C GLU A 418 -22.44 -35.33 -22.95
N LEU A 419 -21.63 -35.11 -21.90
CA LEU A 419 -21.45 -36.10 -20.82
C LEU A 419 -22.79 -36.47 -20.18
N TYR A 420 -23.65 -35.47 -19.93
CA TYR A 420 -24.99 -35.68 -19.41
C TYR A 420 -25.90 -36.45 -20.39
N LYS A 421 -25.93 -36.07 -21.67
CA LYS A 421 -26.76 -36.74 -22.69
C LYS A 421 -26.37 -38.20 -22.92
N HIS A 422 -25.08 -38.52 -22.78
CA HIS A 422 -24.54 -39.86 -23.01
C HIS A 422 -24.40 -40.69 -21.72
N ASP A 423 -25.03 -40.26 -20.61
CA ASP A 423 -25.06 -40.99 -19.34
C ASP A 423 -23.66 -41.25 -18.72
N ARG A 424 -22.70 -40.34 -18.96
CA ARG A 424 -21.33 -40.41 -18.41
C ARG A 424 -21.25 -39.73 -17.05
N GLY A 425 -22.06 -40.20 -16.10
CA GLY A 425 -22.25 -39.55 -14.80
C GLY A 425 -20.98 -39.34 -13.97
N VAL A 426 -20.06 -40.31 -13.95
CA VAL A 426 -18.81 -40.25 -13.19
C VAL A 426 -17.91 -39.11 -13.66
N GLU A 427 -17.78 -38.93 -14.96
CA GLU A 427 -16.94 -37.88 -15.55
C GLU A 427 -17.58 -36.51 -15.41
N LEU A 428 -18.92 -36.44 -15.53
CA LEU A 428 -19.66 -35.22 -15.26
C LEU A 428 -19.47 -34.77 -13.80
N ASP A 429 -19.55 -35.71 -12.86
CA ASP A 429 -19.35 -35.42 -11.43
C ASP A 429 -17.93 -34.96 -11.13
N ALA A 430 -16.93 -35.56 -11.81
CA ALA A 430 -15.54 -35.13 -11.74
C ALA A 430 -15.34 -33.68 -12.16
N LEU A 431 -15.88 -33.33 -13.32
CA LEU A 431 -15.81 -31.98 -13.83
C LEU A 431 -16.51 -31.00 -12.89
N LEU A 432 -17.75 -31.29 -12.49
CA LEU A 432 -18.53 -30.40 -11.63
C LEU A 432 -17.86 -30.19 -10.26
N TYR A 433 -17.32 -31.25 -9.65
CA TYR A 433 -16.55 -31.14 -8.43
C TYR A 433 -15.29 -30.28 -8.63
N GLY A 434 -14.51 -30.57 -9.68
CA GLY A 434 -13.28 -29.83 -9.98
C GLY A 434 -13.51 -28.33 -10.24
N LEU A 435 -14.64 -27.97 -10.88
CA LEU A 435 -15.03 -26.58 -11.06
C LEU A 435 -15.35 -25.89 -9.73
N CYS A 436 -16.14 -26.53 -8.87
CA CYS A 436 -16.49 -25.96 -7.56
C CYS A 436 -15.28 -25.85 -6.63
N GLU A 437 -14.42 -26.87 -6.58
CA GLU A 437 -13.19 -26.84 -5.78
C GLU A 437 -12.19 -25.79 -6.32
N GLY A 438 -12.06 -25.68 -7.64
CA GLY A 438 -11.28 -24.62 -8.27
C GLY A 438 -11.79 -23.22 -7.96
N LEU A 439 -13.11 -23.01 -7.96
CA LEU A 439 -13.73 -21.74 -7.55
C LEU A 439 -13.51 -21.45 -6.06
N ARG A 440 -13.52 -22.47 -5.19
CA ARG A 440 -13.15 -22.34 -3.78
C ARG A 440 -11.71 -21.85 -3.63
N TRP A 441 -10.76 -22.45 -4.36
CA TRP A 441 -9.37 -21.99 -4.38
C TRP A 441 -9.24 -20.56 -4.90
N LEU A 442 -9.92 -20.23 -6.00
CA LEU A 442 -9.95 -18.87 -6.54
C LEU A 442 -10.45 -17.86 -5.51
N SER A 443 -11.49 -18.15 -4.74
CA SER A 443 -11.97 -17.25 -3.69
C SER A 443 -10.95 -17.04 -2.56
N LEU A 444 -10.18 -18.05 -2.17
CA LEU A 444 -9.10 -17.93 -1.17
C LEU A 444 -7.92 -17.08 -1.68
N LEU A 445 -7.49 -17.36 -2.92
CA LEU A 445 -6.34 -16.70 -3.55
C LEU A 445 -6.65 -15.25 -3.96
N LEU A 446 -7.90 -14.96 -4.34
CA LEU A 446 -8.34 -13.61 -4.71
C LEU A 446 -8.73 -12.76 -3.51
N PHE A 447 -8.96 -13.33 -2.32
CA PHE A 447 -9.37 -12.58 -1.14
C PHE A 447 -8.44 -11.40 -0.78
N PRO A 448 -7.10 -11.50 -0.88
CA PRO A 448 -6.23 -10.35 -0.67
C PRO A 448 -6.46 -9.20 -1.67
N PHE A 449 -6.85 -9.52 -2.91
CA PHE A 449 -7.00 -8.55 -4.00
C PHE A 449 -8.41 -7.98 -4.11
N MET A 450 -9.43 -8.82 -3.95
CA MET A 450 -10.84 -8.51 -4.12
C MET A 450 -11.66 -9.14 -2.97
N PRO A 451 -11.57 -8.60 -1.74
CA PRO A 451 -12.09 -9.28 -0.56
C PRO A 451 -13.62 -9.45 -0.59
N SER A 452 -14.35 -8.46 -1.09
CA SER A 452 -15.81 -8.48 -1.17
C SER A 452 -16.31 -9.51 -2.18
N LYS A 453 -15.74 -9.54 -3.39
CA LYS A 453 -16.12 -10.44 -4.49
C LYS A 453 -15.63 -11.86 -4.27
N ALA A 454 -14.47 -12.04 -3.64
CA ALA A 454 -14.04 -13.34 -3.15
C ALA A 454 -15.03 -13.90 -2.11
N SER A 455 -15.48 -13.07 -1.17
CA SER A 455 -16.46 -13.49 -0.15
C SER A 455 -17.85 -13.76 -0.74
N GLU A 456 -18.27 -13.02 -1.76
CA GLU A 456 -19.51 -13.30 -2.49
C GLU A 456 -19.41 -14.64 -3.26
N MET A 457 -18.29 -14.92 -3.92
CA MET A 457 -18.03 -16.20 -4.58
C MET A 457 -18.07 -17.37 -3.58
N TRP A 458 -17.40 -17.22 -2.44
CA TRP A 458 -17.43 -18.19 -1.33
C TRP A 458 -18.87 -18.47 -0.87
N ARG A 459 -19.68 -17.42 -0.72
CA ARG A 459 -21.08 -17.56 -0.31
C ARG A 459 -21.93 -18.29 -1.36
N GLN A 460 -21.77 -17.96 -2.64
CA GLN A 460 -22.51 -18.62 -3.74
C GLN A 460 -22.14 -20.10 -3.91
N LEU A 461 -20.94 -20.51 -3.46
CA LEU A 461 -20.55 -21.93 -3.33
C LEU A 461 -21.22 -22.64 -2.14
N GLY A 462 -22.04 -21.95 -1.35
CA GLY A 462 -22.72 -22.51 -0.18
C GLY A 462 -21.84 -22.61 1.06
N LEU A 463 -20.68 -21.95 1.07
CA LEU A 463 -19.71 -22.05 2.17
C LEU A 463 -20.00 -21.01 3.26
N ALA A 464 -19.86 -21.43 4.52
CA ALA A 464 -20.03 -20.57 5.68
C ALA A 464 -18.80 -19.68 5.93
N GLY A 465 -18.99 -18.54 6.58
CA GLY A 465 -17.90 -17.62 6.93
C GLY A 465 -17.37 -16.82 5.73
N THR A 466 -16.06 -16.54 5.73
CA THR A 466 -15.36 -15.79 4.68
C THR A 466 -14.11 -16.56 4.24
N PRO A 467 -13.56 -16.29 3.04
CA PRO A 467 -12.29 -16.87 2.61
C PRO A 467 -11.05 -16.25 3.30
N GLU A 468 -11.23 -15.54 4.43
CA GLU A 468 -10.14 -15.03 5.27
C GLU A 468 -9.56 -16.15 6.14
N LEU A 469 -8.96 -17.17 5.50
CA LEU A 469 -8.52 -18.40 6.13
C LEU A 469 -7.03 -18.66 5.87
N ARG A 470 -6.45 -19.57 6.68
CA ARG A 470 -5.05 -20.00 6.53
C ARG A 470 -4.87 -20.80 5.25
N TRP A 471 -3.94 -20.36 4.40
CA TRP A 471 -3.69 -21.02 3.12
C TRP A 471 -3.13 -22.43 3.28
N SER A 472 -2.27 -22.66 4.28
CA SER A 472 -1.73 -24.00 4.60
C SER A 472 -2.81 -25.03 4.90
N ASP A 473 -3.93 -24.56 5.45
CA ASP A 473 -5.03 -25.41 5.86
C ASP A 473 -6.00 -25.54 4.70
N GLU A 474 -6.40 -24.42 4.07
CA GLU A 474 -7.52 -24.43 3.14
C GLU A 474 -7.16 -24.69 1.67
N LEU A 475 -5.95 -24.37 1.23
CA LEU A 475 -5.50 -24.65 -0.15
C LEU A 475 -4.96 -26.08 -0.29
N VAL A 476 -5.76 -27.02 0.20
CA VAL A 476 -5.60 -28.47 -0.01
C VAL A 476 -6.75 -28.91 -0.89
N TRP A 477 -6.44 -29.58 -2.00
CA TRP A 477 -7.46 -29.95 -2.98
C TRP A 477 -8.33 -31.06 -2.42
N GLY A 478 -9.63 -31.00 -2.70
CA GLY A 478 -10.59 -31.99 -2.23
C GLY A 478 -11.27 -31.62 -0.91
N ARG A 479 -11.10 -30.39 -0.41
CA ARG A 479 -11.69 -29.96 0.88
C ARG A 479 -13.13 -29.49 0.79
N LEU A 480 -13.63 -29.15 -0.40
CA LEU A 480 -15.06 -28.89 -0.57
C LEU A 480 -15.85 -30.17 -0.26
N ALA A 481 -16.72 -30.09 0.75
CA ALA A 481 -17.50 -31.23 1.21
C ALA A 481 -18.55 -31.65 0.17
N ALA A 482 -18.60 -32.94 -0.14
CA ALA A 482 -19.69 -33.52 -0.91
C ALA A 482 -21.03 -33.24 -0.23
N GLY A 483 -22.08 -33.03 -1.02
CA GLY A 483 -23.41 -32.70 -0.48
C GLY A 483 -23.61 -31.22 -0.14
N THR A 484 -22.58 -30.37 -0.28
CA THR A 484 -22.73 -28.92 -0.10
C THR A 484 -23.77 -28.39 -1.09
N GLN A 485 -24.77 -27.68 -0.58
CA GLN A 485 -25.78 -27.01 -1.40
C GLN A 485 -25.27 -25.64 -1.83
N THR A 486 -25.07 -25.45 -3.13
CA THR A 486 -24.72 -24.13 -3.67
C THR A 486 -25.93 -23.18 -3.68
N THR A 487 -25.64 -21.88 -3.64
CA THR A 487 -26.63 -20.81 -3.58
C THR A 487 -26.34 -19.77 -4.67
N PRO A 488 -26.63 -20.08 -5.95
CA PRO A 488 -26.36 -19.17 -7.05
C PRO A 488 -26.97 -17.79 -6.82
N GLY A 489 -26.18 -16.74 -7.05
CA GLY A 489 -26.57 -15.35 -6.78
C GLY A 489 -26.59 -14.47 -8.02
N LEU A 490 -26.58 -13.15 -7.77
CA LEU A 490 -26.41 -12.16 -8.83
C LEU A 490 -25.01 -12.29 -9.47
N PRO A 491 -24.83 -11.82 -10.72
CA PRO A 491 -23.53 -11.78 -11.36
C PRO A 491 -22.49 -11.06 -10.48
N LEU A 492 -21.31 -11.67 -10.28
CA LEU A 492 -20.24 -11.08 -9.47
C LEU A 492 -19.82 -9.71 -9.96
N PHE A 493 -19.67 -9.57 -11.28
CA PHE A 493 -19.22 -8.34 -11.94
C PHE A 493 -20.24 -7.98 -13.02
N PRO A 494 -21.29 -7.21 -12.67
CA PRO A 494 -22.22 -6.67 -13.63
C PRO A 494 -21.48 -5.81 -14.66
N ARG A 495 -21.82 -5.96 -15.94
CA ARG A 495 -21.16 -5.23 -17.03
C ARG A 495 -21.27 -3.72 -16.82
N ILE A 496 -20.17 -3.02 -17.01
CA ILE A 496 -20.11 -1.56 -16.95
C ILE A 496 -20.06 -1.03 -18.39
N GLU A 497 -21.11 -0.32 -18.79
CA GLU A 497 -21.18 0.34 -20.09
C GLU A 497 -20.32 1.62 -20.11
N PRO A 498 -19.83 2.06 -21.29
CA PRO A 498 -19.21 3.36 -21.42
C PRO A 498 -20.21 4.49 -21.09
N PRO A 499 -19.74 5.66 -20.64
CA PRO A 499 -20.60 6.83 -20.49
C PRO A 499 -21.36 7.09 -21.79
N ALA A 500 -22.65 7.46 -21.70
CA ALA A 500 -23.39 7.89 -22.87
C ALA A 500 -22.68 9.11 -23.49
N ALA A 501 -22.47 9.06 -24.81
CA ALA A 501 -21.76 10.07 -25.58
C ALA A 501 -22.47 11.43 -25.58
#